data_AF-A0A0C3GMY7-F1
#
_entry.id   AF-A0A0C3GMY7-F1
#
_cell.length_a   1.000
_cell.length_b   1.000
_cell.length_c   1.000
_cell.angle_alpha   90.00
_cell.angle_beta   90.00
_cell.angle_gamma   90.00
#
_symmetry.space_group_name_H-M   'P 1'
#
loop_
_entity.id
_entity.type
_entity.pdbx_description
1 polymer ?
#
loop_
_entity_poly.entity_id
_entity_poly.type
_entity_poly.pdbx_seq_one_letter_code
_entity_poly.pdbx_strand_id
1 'polypeptide(L)'
;LVGKRSVKAVRAALTRLPTGSKAYDRAYNDAMERIEGQVTDQEELAKQVLSWITRAKRQLTTSELHHALAVEAGEQELDEDNLPYIEDMISLCAGLVTVDKESGVIRLVHYTTQDFFMRTWKQWFPNSETDITMICSTYLSFKVFQNGPCKTDKEFEERLRSNRLYNYAA
;
A
#
# COMPACT_ATOMS: atom_id res chain seq x y z
N LEU A 1 -28.73 -4.05 -14.62
CA LEU A 1 -29.77 -3.42 -15.50
C LEU A 1 -30.29 -4.35 -16.59
N VAL A 2 -29.60 -5.46 -16.87
CA VAL A 2 -30.05 -6.51 -17.81
C VAL A 2 -31.47 -6.96 -17.45
N GLY A 3 -32.36 -7.00 -18.44
CA GLY A 3 -33.74 -7.48 -18.31
C GLY A 3 -34.83 -6.45 -17.94
N LYS A 4 -34.50 -5.17 -17.67
CA LYS A 4 -35.52 -4.14 -17.44
C LYS A 4 -36.13 -3.67 -18.77
N ARG A 5 -37.46 -3.71 -18.87
CA ARG A 5 -38.21 -3.45 -20.12
C ARG A 5 -38.76 -2.03 -20.26
N SER A 6 -38.51 -1.12 -19.31
CA SER A 6 -38.98 0.27 -19.41
C SER A 6 -38.08 1.26 -18.66
N VAL A 7 -38.08 2.51 -19.11
CA VAL A 7 -37.31 3.61 -18.47
C VAL A 7 -37.71 3.81 -17.01
N LYS A 8 -39.00 3.68 -16.69
CA LYS A 8 -39.49 3.73 -15.29
C LYS A 8 -38.92 2.60 -14.44
N ALA A 9 -38.85 1.38 -14.99
CA ALA A 9 -38.29 0.23 -14.30
C ALA A 9 -36.77 0.32 -14.13
N VAL A 10 -36.07 0.98 -15.07
CA VAL A 10 -34.65 1.33 -14.93
C VAL A 10 -34.46 2.36 -13.81
N ARG A 11 -35.22 3.46 -13.81
CA ARG A 11 -35.14 4.48 -12.74
C ARG A 11 -35.43 3.91 -11.35
N ALA A 12 -36.46 3.07 -11.21
CA ALA A 12 -36.80 2.42 -9.95
C ALA A 12 -35.76 1.37 -9.51
N ALA A 13 -34.98 0.81 -10.43
CA ALA A 13 -33.87 -0.08 -10.09
C ALA A 13 -32.65 0.71 -9.63
N LEU A 14 -32.38 1.86 -10.24
CA LEU A 14 -31.28 2.76 -9.84
C LEU A 14 -31.44 3.26 -8.41
N THR A 15 -32.67 3.56 -7.96
CA THR A 15 -32.93 3.96 -6.57
C THR A 15 -32.72 2.85 -5.54
N ARG A 16 -32.61 1.59 -5.98
CA ARG A 16 -32.32 0.43 -5.11
C ARG A 16 -30.85 0.05 -5.12
N LEU A 17 -30.03 0.71 -5.95
CA LEU A 17 -28.60 0.49 -5.90
C LEU A 17 -28.07 1.01 -4.56
N PRO A 18 -27.20 0.25 -3.89
CA PRO A 18 -26.63 0.72 -2.65
C PRO A 18 -25.79 1.97 -2.95
N THR A 19 -26.09 3.06 -2.23
CA THR A 19 -25.45 4.37 -2.39
C THR A 19 -24.55 4.69 -1.20
N GLY A 20 -23.46 5.42 -1.45
CA GLY A 20 -22.50 5.85 -0.43
C GLY A 20 -21.36 4.84 -0.21
N SER A 21 -20.37 5.23 0.59
CA SER A 21 -19.14 4.43 0.81
C SER A 21 -19.41 3.06 1.42
N LYS A 22 -20.45 2.94 2.26
CA LYS A 22 -20.85 1.69 2.93
C LYS A 22 -21.50 0.65 2.01
N ALA A 23 -21.92 1.05 0.80
CA ALA A 23 -22.55 0.17 -0.18
C ALA A 23 -21.69 -1.04 -0.54
N TYR A 24 -20.37 -0.87 -0.47
CA TYR A 24 -19.37 -1.84 -0.89
C TYR A 24 -18.62 -2.49 0.28
N ASP A 25 -18.96 -2.15 1.54
CA ASP A 25 -18.26 -2.66 2.73
C ASP A 25 -18.24 -4.19 2.77
N ARG A 26 -19.34 -4.85 2.38
CA ARG A 26 -19.38 -6.32 2.26
C ARG A 26 -18.34 -6.83 1.25
N ALA A 27 -18.28 -6.23 0.07
CA ALA A 27 -17.33 -6.67 -0.95
C ALA A 27 -15.86 -6.47 -0.52
N TYR A 28 -15.57 -5.41 0.26
CA TYR A 28 -14.24 -5.21 0.83
C TYR A 28 -13.92 -6.19 1.96
N ASN A 29 -14.89 -6.51 2.82
CA ASN A 29 -14.74 -7.58 3.81
C ASN A 29 -14.50 -8.93 3.13
N ASP A 30 -15.29 -9.30 2.12
CA ASP A 30 -15.09 -10.53 1.35
C ASP A 30 -13.70 -10.56 0.65
N ALA A 31 -13.14 -9.39 0.31
CA ALA A 31 -11.78 -9.29 -0.19
C ALA A 31 -10.73 -9.50 0.91
N MET A 32 -10.92 -8.93 2.10
CA MET A 32 -10.06 -9.19 3.25
C MET A 32 -10.10 -10.65 3.70
N GLU A 33 -11.27 -11.28 3.73
CA GLU A 33 -11.40 -12.71 4.04
C GLU A 33 -10.62 -13.58 3.04
N ARG A 34 -10.60 -13.20 1.76
CA ARG A 34 -9.76 -13.87 0.75
C ARG A 34 -8.27 -13.63 0.95
N ILE A 35 -7.88 -12.53 1.56
CA ILE A 35 -6.48 -12.25 1.93
C ILE A 35 -6.08 -13.10 3.13
N GLU A 36 -6.90 -13.13 4.17
CA GLU A 36 -6.69 -13.92 5.40
C GLU A 36 -6.79 -15.44 5.17
N GLY A 37 -7.36 -15.86 4.03
CA GLY A 37 -7.36 -17.26 3.60
C GLY A 37 -6.10 -17.70 2.84
N GLN A 38 -5.14 -16.79 2.59
CA GLN A 38 -3.87 -17.13 1.94
C GLN A 38 -2.93 -17.86 2.91
N VAL A 39 -1.80 -18.37 2.40
CA VAL A 39 -0.73 -18.86 3.29
C VAL A 39 -0.12 -17.69 4.06
N THR A 40 0.41 -17.96 5.26
CA THR A 40 0.83 -16.93 6.23
C THR A 40 1.69 -15.81 5.62
N ASP A 41 2.77 -16.15 4.92
CA ASP A 41 3.68 -15.14 4.35
C ASP A 41 2.99 -14.25 3.28
N GLN A 42 2.04 -14.82 2.53
CA GLN A 42 1.28 -14.09 1.51
C GLN A 42 0.25 -13.15 2.14
N GLU A 43 -0.46 -13.62 3.18
CA GLU A 43 -1.35 -12.80 3.98
C GLU A 43 -0.59 -11.62 4.59
N GLU A 44 0.57 -11.89 5.20
CA GLU A 44 1.41 -10.88 5.84
C GLU A 44 1.86 -9.83 4.83
N LEU A 45 2.39 -10.23 3.67
CA LEU A 45 2.81 -9.30 2.62
C LEU A 45 1.63 -8.43 2.12
N ALA A 46 0.46 -9.04 1.87
CA ALA A 46 -0.72 -8.29 1.44
C ALA A 46 -1.20 -7.29 2.52
N LYS A 47 -1.18 -7.68 3.79
CA LYS A 47 -1.54 -6.80 4.92
C LYS A 47 -0.52 -5.68 5.09
N GLN A 48 0.77 -5.92 4.92
CA GLN A 48 1.81 -4.89 4.93
C GLN A 48 1.61 -3.90 3.78
N VAL A 49 1.37 -4.36 2.56
CA VAL A 49 1.09 -3.47 1.41
C VAL A 49 -0.13 -2.58 1.69
N LEU A 50 -1.24 -3.18 2.13
CA LEU A 50 -2.47 -2.45 2.42
C LEU A 50 -2.31 -1.46 3.57
N SER A 51 -1.55 -1.83 4.61
CA SER A 51 -1.30 -0.96 5.76
C SER A 51 -0.48 0.27 5.36
N TRP A 52 0.58 0.07 4.57
CA TRP A 52 1.42 1.14 4.02
C TRP A 52 0.60 2.08 3.13
N ILE A 53 -0.15 1.56 2.16
CA ILE A 53 -0.95 2.41 1.26
C ILE A 53 -2.02 3.20 2.05
N THR A 54 -2.61 2.59 3.08
CA THR A 54 -3.68 3.24 3.86
C THR A 54 -3.15 4.29 4.83
N ARG A 55 -2.02 4.04 5.49
CA ARG A 55 -1.54 4.85 6.62
C ARG A 55 -0.31 5.68 6.31
N ALA A 56 0.24 5.58 5.11
CA ALA A 56 1.31 6.45 4.69
C ALA A 56 0.91 7.93 4.72
N LYS A 57 1.87 8.81 5.05
CA LYS A 57 1.64 10.26 5.11
C LYS A 57 1.33 10.88 3.75
N ARG A 58 1.76 10.22 2.67
CA ARG A 58 1.50 10.55 1.27
C ARG A 58 1.45 9.28 0.43
N GLN A 59 0.99 9.40 -0.80
CA GLN A 59 1.09 8.32 -1.77
C GLN A 59 2.56 7.93 -2.01
N LEU A 60 2.77 6.63 -2.14
CA LEU A 60 4.08 6.00 -2.34
C LEU A 60 4.21 5.56 -3.79
N THR A 61 5.42 5.67 -4.33
CA THR A 61 5.78 4.94 -5.54
C THR A 61 5.93 3.46 -5.22
N THR A 62 5.79 2.63 -6.24
CA THR A 62 5.99 1.17 -6.10
C THR A 62 7.40 0.86 -5.58
N SER A 63 8.43 1.59 -6.03
CA SER A 63 9.81 1.42 -5.58
C SER A 63 10.03 1.85 -4.12
N GLU A 64 9.36 2.91 -3.66
CA GLU A 64 9.43 3.31 -2.25
C GLU A 64 8.86 2.20 -1.35
N LEU A 65 7.66 1.69 -1.68
CA LEU A 65 7.05 0.63 -0.89
C LEU A 65 7.86 -0.67 -0.96
N HIS A 66 8.37 -1.02 -2.14
CA HIS A 66 9.22 -2.19 -2.34
C HIS A 66 10.44 -2.19 -1.39
N HIS A 67 11.14 -1.05 -1.27
CA HIS A 67 12.23 -0.91 -0.31
C HIS A 67 11.75 -0.92 1.14
N ALA A 68 10.61 -0.30 1.44
CA ALA A 68 10.04 -0.29 2.80
C ALA A 68 9.73 -1.70 3.32
N LEU A 69 9.23 -2.59 2.46
CA LEU A 69 8.88 -3.96 2.84
C LEU A 69 10.10 -4.85 3.10
N ALA A 70 11.27 -4.49 2.56
CA ALA A 70 12.52 -5.23 2.76
C ALA A 70 13.35 -4.74 3.96
N VAL A 71 12.89 -3.71 4.69
CA VAL A 71 13.62 -3.21 5.87
C VAL A 71 13.38 -4.14 7.06
N GLU A 72 14.48 -4.64 7.62
CA GLU A 72 14.46 -5.46 8.83
C GLU A 72 14.90 -4.66 10.05
N ALA A 73 14.12 -4.76 11.14
CA ALA A 73 14.38 -4.00 12.35
C ALA A 73 15.74 -4.39 12.97
N GLY A 74 16.59 -3.39 13.20
CA GLY A 74 17.91 -3.58 13.80
C GLY A 74 19.05 -3.77 12.80
N GLU A 75 18.73 -3.99 11.52
CA GLU A 75 19.74 -4.07 10.46
C GLU A 75 20.27 -2.69 10.07
N GLN A 76 21.49 -2.69 9.53
CA GLN A 76 22.22 -1.46 9.22
C GLN A 76 22.37 -1.20 7.71
N GLU A 77 21.80 -2.07 6.88
CA GLU A 77 21.74 -1.99 5.42
C GLU A 77 20.50 -2.71 4.92
N LEU A 78 20.11 -2.41 3.68
CA LEU A 78 18.99 -3.10 3.02
C LEU A 78 19.51 -4.42 2.43
N ASP A 79 18.88 -5.53 2.78
CA ASP A 79 19.12 -6.79 2.08
C ASP A 79 18.31 -6.82 0.79
N GLU A 80 19.00 -6.86 -0.36
CA GLU A 80 18.34 -6.96 -1.66
C GLU A 80 17.66 -8.32 -1.87
N ASP A 81 18.10 -9.37 -1.17
CA ASP A 81 17.47 -10.70 -1.22
C ASP A 81 16.16 -10.76 -0.44
N ASN A 82 15.90 -9.76 0.43
CA ASN A 82 14.64 -9.61 1.17
C ASN A 82 13.58 -8.76 0.42
N LEU A 83 13.88 -8.33 -0.80
CA LEU A 83 12.93 -7.58 -1.64
C LEU A 83 11.78 -8.50 -2.13
N PRO A 84 10.51 -8.18 -1.85
CA PRO A 84 9.40 -8.98 -2.32
C PRO A 84 9.18 -8.81 -3.82
N TYR A 85 8.67 -9.82 -4.51
CA TYR A 85 8.31 -9.66 -5.92
C TYR A 85 7.24 -8.58 -6.08
N ILE A 86 7.51 -7.60 -6.95
CA ILE A 86 6.58 -6.48 -7.21
C ILE A 86 5.20 -6.97 -7.66
N GLU A 87 5.15 -8.07 -8.41
CA GLU A 87 3.88 -8.68 -8.85
C GLU A 87 3.04 -9.19 -7.68
N ASP A 88 3.69 -9.74 -6.64
CA ASP A 88 3.03 -10.26 -5.44
C ASP A 88 2.46 -9.14 -4.57
N MET A 89 3.13 -7.98 -4.51
CA MET A 89 2.61 -6.80 -3.82
C MET A 89 1.21 -6.39 -4.31
N ILE A 90 0.88 -6.69 -5.57
CA ILE A 90 -0.41 -6.32 -6.18
C ILE A 90 -1.37 -7.52 -6.20
N SER A 91 -0.89 -8.68 -6.66
CA SER A 91 -1.73 -9.85 -6.94
C SER A 91 -2.35 -10.44 -5.67
N LEU A 92 -1.59 -10.44 -4.56
CA LEU A 92 -2.03 -10.97 -3.27
C LEU A 92 -3.08 -10.07 -2.59
N CYS A 93 -3.21 -8.81 -2.99
CA CYS A 93 -4.15 -7.85 -2.40
C CYS A 93 -5.60 -8.00 -2.90
N ALA A 94 -5.98 -9.14 -3.47
CA ALA A 94 -7.35 -9.48 -3.89
C ALA A 94 -8.05 -8.42 -4.77
N GLY A 95 -7.28 -7.69 -5.58
CA GLY A 95 -7.79 -6.62 -6.46
C GLY A 95 -8.11 -5.29 -5.75
N LEU A 96 -7.69 -5.12 -4.50
CA LEU A 96 -7.86 -3.87 -3.75
C LEU A 96 -6.78 -2.83 -4.08
N VAL A 97 -5.65 -3.28 -4.66
CA VAL A 97 -4.48 -2.46 -4.98
C VAL A 97 -4.27 -2.40 -6.49
N THR A 98 -3.76 -1.28 -6.97
CA THR A 98 -3.39 -1.05 -8.37
C THR A 98 -2.17 -0.14 -8.44
N VAL A 99 -1.46 -0.17 -9.57
CA VAL A 99 -0.35 0.75 -9.87
C VAL A 99 -0.74 1.65 -11.02
N ASP A 100 -0.60 2.95 -10.79
CA ASP A 100 -0.74 3.96 -11.83
C ASP A 100 0.47 3.91 -12.77
N LYS A 101 0.24 3.57 -14.04
CA LYS A 101 1.33 3.32 -15.00
C LYS A 101 2.10 4.58 -15.39
N GLU A 102 1.49 5.75 -15.30
CA GLU A 102 2.13 7.01 -15.68
C GLU A 102 3.03 7.53 -14.56
N SER A 103 2.55 7.46 -13.31
CA SER A 103 3.25 7.99 -12.14
C SER A 103 4.06 6.94 -11.36
N GLY A 104 3.82 5.65 -11.59
CA GLY A 104 4.44 4.55 -10.83
C GLY A 104 3.92 4.42 -9.40
N VAL A 105 2.85 5.15 -9.04
CA VAL A 105 2.27 5.19 -7.70
C VAL A 105 1.44 3.93 -7.45
N ILE A 106 1.70 3.28 -6.32
CA ILE A 106 0.88 2.17 -5.83
C ILE A 106 -0.24 2.72 -4.93
N ARG A 107 -1.48 2.33 -5.21
CA ARG A 107 -2.66 2.91 -4.55
C ARG A 107 -3.82 1.93 -4.47
N LEU A 108 -4.80 2.26 -3.65
CA LEU A 108 -6.08 1.55 -3.62
C LEU A 108 -6.84 1.77 -4.93
N VAL A 109 -7.57 0.74 -5.36
CA VAL A 109 -8.27 0.71 -6.66
C VAL A 109 -9.33 1.81 -6.80
N HIS A 110 -9.94 2.24 -5.69
CA HIS A 110 -10.98 3.26 -5.70
C HIS A 110 -11.06 4.03 -4.39
N TYR A 111 -11.59 5.27 -4.44
CA TYR A 111 -11.70 6.12 -3.24
C TYR A 111 -12.60 5.50 -2.15
N THR A 112 -13.60 4.71 -2.53
CA THR A 112 -14.46 4.00 -1.56
C THR A 112 -13.71 2.90 -0.81
N THR A 113 -12.68 2.31 -1.42
CA THR A 113 -11.78 1.37 -0.76
C THR A 113 -10.92 2.12 0.28
N GLN A 114 -10.45 3.33 -0.06
CA GLN A 114 -9.76 4.21 0.88
C GLN A 114 -10.67 4.59 2.05
N ASP A 115 -11.91 5.02 1.79
CA ASP A 115 -12.89 5.33 2.85
C ASP A 115 -13.19 4.13 3.74
N PHE A 116 -13.23 2.92 3.18
CA PHE A 116 -13.40 1.70 3.95
C PHE A 116 -12.22 1.49 4.89
N PHE A 117 -10.99 1.43 4.37
CA PHE A 117 -9.81 1.18 5.18
C PHE A 117 -9.53 2.30 6.18
N MET A 118 -9.81 3.56 5.86
CA MET A 118 -9.68 4.66 6.83
C MET A 118 -10.63 4.53 8.02
N ARG A 119 -11.75 3.81 7.88
CA ARG A 119 -12.66 3.51 9.00
C ARG A 119 -12.27 2.24 9.76
N THR A 120 -11.68 1.26 9.07
CA THR A 120 -11.46 -0.10 9.58
C THR A 120 -9.99 -0.44 9.84
N TRP A 121 -9.05 0.48 9.60
CA TRP A 121 -7.61 0.20 9.70
C TRP A 121 -7.20 -0.38 11.06
N LYS A 122 -7.81 0.07 12.16
CA LYS A 122 -7.50 -0.44 13.50
C LYS A 122 -7.87 -1.91 13.68
N GLN A 123 -8.84 -2.41 12.92
CA GLN A 123 -9.20 -3.83 12.91
C GLN A 123 -8.18 -4.64 12.11
N TRP A 124 -7.81 -4.15 10.93
CA TRP A 124 -7.02 -4.93 9.96
C TRP A 124 -5.50 -4.79 10.12
N PHE A 125 -5.04 -3.63 10.58
CA PHE A 125 -3.62 -3.29 10.73
C PHE A 125 -3.41 -2.31 11.90
N PRO A 126 -3.67 -2.75 13.14
CA PRO A 126 -3.62 -1.90 14.35
C PRO A 126 -2.27 -1.25 14.61
N ASN A 127 -1.17 -1.89 14.22
CA ASN A 127 0.20 -1.42 14.49
C ASN A 127 0.82 -0.62 13.34
N SER A 128 0.08 -0.42 12.25
CA SER A 128 0.57 0.21 11.01
C SER A 128 1.39 1.49 11.20
N GLU A 129 0.96 2.41 12.06
CA GLU A 129 1.71 3.65 12.32
C GLU A 129 3.05 3.40 13.03
N THR A 130 3.06 2.47 13.97
CA THR A 130 4.27 2.04 14.69
C THR A 130 5.22 1.33 13.75
N ASP A 131 4.72 0.41 12.92
CA ASP A 131 5.51 -0.36 11.96
C ASP A 131 6.15 0.55 10.90
N ILE A 132 5.37 1.48 10.32
CA ILE A 132 5.89 2.49 9.39
C ILE A 132 6.98 3.34 10.05
N THR A 133 6.76 3.78 11.29
CA THR A 133 7.74 4.60 12.02
C THR A 133 9.02 3.84 12.30
N MET A 134 8.90 2.57 12.69
CA MET A 134 10.03 1.68 12.96
C MET A 134 10.85 1.46 11.69
N ILE A 135 10.20 1.13 10.57
CA ILE A 135 10.84 0.94 9.27
C ILE A 135 11.56 2.22 8.83
N CYS A 136 10.90 3.37 8.85
CA CYS A 136 11.53 4.64 8.49
C CYS A 136 12.74 4.96 9.38
N SER A 137 12.63 4.74 10.69
CA SER A 137 13.71 5.02 11.64
C SER A 137 14.91 4.09 11.43
N THR A 138 14.65 2.81 11.18
CA THR A 138 15.68 1.81 10.87
C THR A 138 16.38 2.16 9.57
N TYR A 139 15.61 2.45 8.52
CA TYR A 139 16.13 2.84 7.21
C TYR A 139 17.04 4.07 7.29
N LEU A 140 16.61 5.13 7.98
CA LEU A 140 17.43 6.34 8.17
C LEU A 140 18.69 6.10 9.00
N SER A 141 18.76 5.00 9.75
CA SER A 141 19.91 4.61 10.56
C SER A 141 20.95 3.78 9.79
N PHE A 142 20.69 3.43 8.53
CA PHE A 142 21.62 2.66 7.71
C PHE A 142 22.99 3.33 7.55
N LYS A 143 24.04 2.51 7.45
CA LYS A 143 25.46 2.96 7.36
C LYS A 143 25.69 3.94 6.22
N VAL A 144 24.98 3.77 5.10
CA VAL A 144 25.10 4.65 3.92
C VAL A 144 24.83 6.12 4.26
N PHE A 145 23.99 6.40 5.26
CA PHE A 145 23.66 7.75 5.71
C PHE A 145 24.60 8.31 6.78
N GLN A 146 25.46 7.46 7.38
CA GLN A 146 26.45 7.88 8.38
C GLN A 146 27.65 8.61 7.78
N ASN A 147 27.84 8.54 6.45
CA ASN A 147 28.94 9.18 5.73
C ASN A 147 28.86 10.73 5.66
N GLY A 148 27.88 11.34 6.32
CA GLY A 148 27.65 12.78 6.31
C GLY A 148 26.96 13.28 5.03
N PRO A 149 26.85 14.62 4.88
CA PRO A 149 26.18 15.22 3.73
C PRO A 149 26.95 14.95 2.42
N CYS A 150 26.21 14.78 1.33
CA CYS A 150 26.80 14.70 -0.01
C CYS A 150 27.52 16.00 -0.34
N LYS A 151 28.69 15.91 -0.98
CA LYS A 151 29.51 17.09 -1.33
C LYS A 151 29.10 17.73 -2.64
N THR A 152 28.41 16.98 -3.48
CA THR A 152 27.94 17.43 -4.79
C THR A 152 26.50 16.98 -5.04
N ASP A 153 25.79 17.71 -5.90
CA ASP A 153 24.42 17.35 -6.31
C ASP A 153 24.38 15.96 -6.96
N LYS A 154 25.42 15.60 -7.71
CA LYS A 154 25.54 14.28 -8.33
C LYS A 154 25.59 13.16 -7.28
N GLU A 155 26.41 13.30 -6.25
CA GLU A 155 26.47 12.33 -5.14
C GLU A 155 25.13 12.24 -4.40
N PHE A 156 24.44 13.38 -4.26
CA PHE A 156 23.11 13.42 -3.65
C PHE A 156 22.08 12.67 -4.50
N GLU A 157 22.03 12.93 -5.81
CA GLU A 157 21.14 12.22 -6.73
C GLU A 157 21.42 10.71 -6.77
N GLU A 158 22.69 10.31 -6.81
CA GLU A 158 23.09 8.89 -6.79
C GLU A 158 22.66 8.21 -5.48
N ARG A 159 22.79 8.91 -4.34
CA ARG A 159 22.31 8.42 -3.06
C ARG A 159 20.79 8.24 -3.08
N LEU A 160 20.03 9.20 -3.60
CA LEU A 160 18.57 9.09 -3.73
C LEU A 160 18.13 7.96 -4.67
N ARG A 161 18.85 7.74 -5.77
CA ARG A 161 18.54 6.66 -6.72
C ARG A 161 18.77 5.27 -6.12
N SER A 162 19.79 5.14 -5.28
CA SER A 162 20.12 3.86 -4.62
C SER A 162 19.26 3.61 -3.37
N ASN A 163 18.72 4.68 -2.78
CA ASN A 163 17.96 4.63 -1.54
C ASN A 163 16.51 5.09 -1.76
N ARG A 164 15.70 4.24 -2.41
CA ARG A 164 14.36 4.61 -2.91
C ARG A 164 13.39 5.09 -1.83
N LEU A 165 13.48 4.58 -0.60
CA LEU A 165 12.59 5.00 0.49
C LEU A 165 13.00 6.34 1.14
N TYR A 166 14.20 6.86 0.87
CA TYR A 166 14.79 7.99 1.61
C TYR A 166 13.86 9.22 1.69
N ASN A 167 13.30 9.64 0.55
CA ASN A 167 12.41 10.81 0.46
C ASN A 167 11.08 10.65 1.20
N TYR A 168 10.67 9.41 1.51
CA TYR A 168 9.49 9.16 2.32
C TYR A 168 9.86 9.10 3.81
N ALA A 169 11.00 8.49 4.14
CA ALA A 169 11.40 8.27 5.51
C ALA A 169 11.89 9.55 6.22
N ALA A 170 12.60 10.43 5.51
CA ALA A 170 13.24 11.65 6.02
C ALA A 170 12.28 12.82 6.29
#